data_AF-A0A976CVN1-F1
#
_entry.id   AF-A0A976CVN1-F1
#
_cell.length_a   1.000
_cell.length_b   1.000
_cell.length_c   1.000
_cell.angle_alpha   90.00
_cell.angle_beta   90.00
_cell.angle_gamma   90.00
#
_symmetry.space_group_name_H-M   'P 1'
#
loop_
_entity.id
_entity.type
_entity.pdbx_description
1 polymer ?
#
loop_
_entity_poly.entity_id
_entity_poly.type
_entity_poly.pdbx_seq_one_letter_code
_entity_poly.pdbx_strand_id
1 'polypeptide(L)'
;MSIVALFSGQGAQKVGMGQDFYESSATARALMDQADEILGYSLTSVMFEGPDEELTRTSRCQPALYLHGLVAMTLFAERVAGFSLSATAGLSLGEFTAHAAAKTFSFADGLRLVAKRGALMEEACQKTQGSMIAVLGGEIDQIRALAAACDVDVANINAPGQIVLSGSVAGIQAVNEQFKDYGIRRATVLNVAGAYHSRLMQSAQDQLAPELQAVAMQNTSVPVFCNFGACTVSEPAEIRSMLEKQVTGTVRWTESIEALRAQGHQRFIEFGLGKIIAGMVKKIDKDAEIISIEDLASLEAAVETWG
;
A
#
# COMPACT_ATOMS: atom_id res chain seq x y z
N MET A 1 0.58 -11.12 -22.06
CA MET A 1 -0.67 -10.48 -21.60
C MET A 1 -0.30 -9.16 -20.94
N SER A 2 -1.00 -8.04 -21.21
CA SER A 2 -0.68 -6.74 -20.59
C SER A 2 -1.35 -6.64 -19.22
N ILE A 3 -0.60 -6.78 -18.14
CA ILE A 3 -1.11 -6.84 -16.76
C ILE A 3 -0.60 -5.64 -15.96
N VAL A 4 -1.47 -5.02 -15.18
CA VAL A 4 -1.08 -4.08 -14.13
C VAL A 4 -1.01 -4.84 -12.80
N ALA A 5 0.16 -4.84 -12.16
CA ALA A 5 0.30 -5.39 -10.82
C ALA A 5 -0.06 -4.33 -9.78
N LEU A 6 -1.00 -4.66 -8.90
CA LEU A 6 -1.44 -3.83 -7.79
C LEU A 6 -0.99 -4.46 -6.47
N PHE A 7 -0.41 -3.67 -5.58
CA PHE A 7 0.10 -4.18 -4.30
C PHE A 7 -0.61 -3.55 -3.10
N SER A 8 -1.02 -4.40 -2.17
CA SER A 8 -1.73 -3.98 -0.95
C SER A 8 -0.86 -3.18 0.00
N GLY A 9 -1.51 -2.26 0.71
CA GLY A 9 -0.90 -1.47 1.79
C GLY A 9 -1.27 -2.00 3.18
N GLN A 10 -0.87 -1.23 4.19
CA GLN A 10 -1.17 -1.50 5.60
C GLN A 10 -2.69 -1.63 5.85
N GLY A 11 -3.06 -2.56 6.72
CA GLY A 11 -4.44 -2.92 7.04
C GLY A 11 -4.91 -4.21 6.38
N ALA A 12 -4.14 -4.75 5.42
CA ALA A 12 -4.43 -6.02 4.75
C ALA A 12 -3.81 -7.23 5.45
N GLN A 13 -2.79 -7.03 6.29
CA GLN A 13 -2.04 -8.11 6.95
C GLN A 13 -2.95 -8.96 7.85
N LYS A 14 -2.63 -10.25 7.94
CA LYS A 14 -3.33 -11.22 8.78
C LYS A 14 -2.37 -12.31 9.21
N VAL A 15 -2.45 -12.75 10.47
CA VAL A 15 -1.67 -13.90 10.96
C VAL A 15 -1.96 -15.15 10.09
N GLY A 16 -0.91 -15.86 9.73
CA GLY A 16 -0.91 -16.97 8.77
C GLY A 16 -0.57 -16.56 7.33
N MET A 17 -0.38 -15.27 7.05
CA MET A 17 -0.11 -14.80 5.68
C MET A 17 1.18 -15.38 5.11
N GLY A 18 1.09 -15.98 3.90
CA GLY A 18 2.23 -16.50 3.16
C GLY A 18 2.82 -17.81 3.67
N GLN A 19 2.26 -18.41 4.73
CA GLN A 19 2.74 -19.68 5.27
C GLN A 19 2.59 -20.82 4.24
N ASP A 20 1.47 -20.86 3.53
CA ASP A 20 1.21 -21.85 2.48
C ASP A 20 2.15 -21.68 1.27
N PHE A 21 2.49 -20.45 0.88
CA PHE A 21 3.53 -20.18 -0.11
C PHE A 21 4.88 -20.72 0.36
N TYR A 22 5.26 -20.41 1.60
CA TYR A 22 6.51 -20.87 2.21
C TYR A 22 6.62 -22.40 2.23
N GLU A 23 5.54 -23.08 2.61
CA GLU A 23 5.49 -24.54 2.71
C GLU A 23 5.52 -25.22 1.34
N SER A 24 4.83 -24.65 0.34
CA SER A 24 4.62 -25.27 -0.98
C SER A 24 5.66 -24.93 -2.04
N SER A 25 6.46 -23.87 -1.88
CA SER A 25 7.41 -23.41 -2.90
C SER A 25 8.82 -23.16 -2.37
N ALA A 26 9.82 -23.75 -3.04
CA ALA A 26 11.23 -23.49 -2.75
C ALA A 26 11.62 -22.03 -3.02
N THR A 27 11.04 -21.39 -4.06
CA THR A 27 11.27 -19.97 -4.37
C THR A 27 10.73 -19.07 -3.26
N ALA A 28 9.50 -19.34 -2.79
CA ALA A 28 8.91 -18.59 -1.70
C ALA A 28 9.73 -18.72 -0.42
N ARG A 29 10.12 -19.96 -0.06
CA ARG A 29 10.97 -20.25 1.09
C ARG A 29 12.28 -19.46 1.03
N ALA A 30 12.98 -19.51 -0.10
CA ALA A 30 14.25 -18.79 -0.27
C ALA A 30 14.10 -17.26 -0.12
N LEU A 31 13.04 -16.65 -0.70
CA LEU A 31 12.80 -15.21 -0.56
C LEU A 31 12.44 -14.80 0.88
N MET A 32 11.66 -15.63 1.56
CA MET A 32 11.24 -15.38 2.94
C MET A 32 12.38 -15.59 3.93
N ASP A 33 13.19 -16.64 3.77
CA ASP A 33 14.41 -16.85 4.56
C ASP A 33 15.41 -15.70 4.35
N GLN A 34 15.59 -15.27 3.10
CA GLN A 34 16.43 -14.11 2.77
C GLN A 34 15.91 -12.83 3.46
N ALA A 35 14.58 -12.66 3.56
CA ALA A 35 14.01 -11.50 4.23
C ALA A 35 14.37 -11.49 5.73
N ASP A 36 14.27 -12.62 6.40
CA ASP A 36 14.65 -12.77 7.81
C ASP A 36 16.15 -12.49 8.00
N GLU A 37 17.01 -12.99 7.12
CA GLU A 37 18.45 -12.70 7.13
C GLU A 37 18.75 -11.21 6.95
N ILE A 38 18.09 -10.54 6.01
CA ILE A 38 18.28 -9.10 5.73
C ILE A 38 17.85 -8.24 6.92
N LEU A 39 16.75 -8.63 7.57
CA LEU A 39 16.16 -7.89 8.68
C LEU A 39 16.85 -8.19 10.02
N GLY A 40 17.52 -9.34 10.14
CA GLY A 40 18.18 -9.79 11.37
C GLY A 40 17.21 -10.28 12.45
N TYR A 41 15.96 -10.56 12.08
CA TYR A 41 14.93 -11.15 12.94
C TYR A 41 13.95 -11.96 12.09
N SER A 42 13.24 -12.90 12.71
CA SER A 42 12.26 -13.71 11.99
C SER A 42 10.95 -12.95 11.76
N LEU A 43 10.86 -12.28 10.61
CA LEU A 43 9.62 -11.68 10.13
C LEU A 43 8.60 -12.78 9.77
N THR A 44 9.07 -13.91 9.26
CA THR A 44 8.22 -15.06 8.92
C THR A 44 7.47 -15.61 10.12
N SER A 45 8.12 -15.77 11.29
CA SER A 45 7.41 -16.15 12.53
C SER A 45 6.30 -15.17 12.88
N VAL A 46 6.53 -13.85 12.76
CA VAL A 46 5.49 -12.83 13.01
C VAL A 46 4.35 -12.93 12.00
N MET A 47 4.66 -13.20 10.72
CA MET A 47 3.65 -13.37 9.67
C MET A 47 2.78 -14.62 9.89
N PHE A 48 3.39 -15.74 10.27
CA PHE A 48 2.70 -17.04 10.33
C PHE A 48 2.00 -17.25 11.67
N GLU A 49 2.67 -16.89 12.76
CA GLU A 49 2.26 -17.25 14.12
C GLU A 49 1.71 -16.04 14.90
N GLY A 50 2.07 -14.82 14.48
CA GLY A 50 1.66 -13.58 15.15
C GLY A 50 2.42 -13.36 16.46
N PRO A 51 1.76 -12.81 17.51
CA PRO A 51 0.34 -12.46 17.59
C PRO A 51 -0.06 -11.30 16.66
N ASP A 52 -1.37 -11.13 16.43
CA ASP A 52 -1.92 -10.09 15.55
C ASP A 52 -1.46 -8.67 15.94
N GLU A 53 -1.32 -8.43 17.24
CA GLU A 53 -0.83 -7.17 17.79
C GLU A 53 0.59 -6.84 17.33
N GLU A 54 1.49 -7.82 17.26
CA GLU A 54 2.86 -7.61 16.77
C GLU A 54 2.86 -7.47 15.24
N LEU A 55 2.11 -8.29 14.51
CA LEU A 55 2.02 -8.20 13.05
C LEU A 55 1.44 -6.85 12.60
N THR A 56 0.49 -6.28 13.34
CA THR A 56 -0.17 -5.01 13.01
C THR A 56 0.67 -3.77 13.34
N ARG A 57 1.78 -3.92 14.07
CA ARG A 57 2.75 -2.83 14.24
C ARG A 57 3.27 -2.38 12.88
N THR A 58 3.35 -1.07 12.68
CA THR A 58 3.75 -0.46 11.40
C THR A 58 5.14 -0.91 10.96
N SER A 59 6.04 -1.08 11.93
CA SER A 59 7.40 -1.62 11.73
C SER A 59 7.45 -3.10 11.32
N ARG A 60 6.36 -3.85 11.47
CA ARG A 60 6.24 -5.27 11.08
C ARG A 60 5.36 -5.46 9.85
N CYS A 61 4.18 -4.84 9.81
CA CYS A 61 3.25 -5.03 8.71
C CYS A 61 3.82 -4.54 7.38
N GLN A 62 4.58 -3.44 7.36
CA GLN A 62 5.11 -2.89 6.11
C GLN A 62 6.09 -3.85 5.41
N PRO A 63 7.16 -4.34 6.07
CA PRO A 63 8.02 -5.35 5.46
C PRO A 63 7.29 -6.68 5.18
N ALA A 64 6.33 -7.08 6.03
CA ALA A 64 5.53 -8.30 5.80
C ALA A 64 4.70 -8.23 4.51
N LEU A 65 4.00 -7.12 4.29
CA LEU A 65 3.18 -6.89 3.09
C LEU A 65 4.03 -6.74 1.83
N TYR A 66 5.18 -6.10 1.94
CA TYR A 66 6.15 -6.01 0.86
C TYR A 66 6.66 -7.40 0.44
N LEU A 67 7.06 -8.22 1.41
CA LEU A 67 7.53 -9.58 1.19
C LEU A 67 6.44 -10.44 0.55
N HIS A 68 5.24 -10.46 1.15
CA HIS A 68 4.11 -11.24 0.65
C HIS A 68 3.75 -10.87 -0.79
N GLY A 69 3.60 -9.58 -1.11
CA GLY A 69 3.24 -9.13 -2.45
C GLY A 69 4.25 -9.55 -3.52
N LEU A 70 5.56 -9.47 -3.22
CA LEU A 70 6.60 -9.89 -4.16
C LEU A 70 6.70 -11.40 -4.29
N VAL A 71 6.50 -12.17 -3.21
CA VAL A 71 6.44 -13.64 -3.29
C VAL A 71 5.24 -14.06 -4.15
N ALA A 72 4.04 -13.54 -3.88
CA ALA A 72 2.84 -13.87 -4.65
C ALA A 72 3.03 -13.57 -6.15
N MET A 73 3.61 -12.41 -6.48
CA MET A 73 3.91 -12.05 -7.87
C MET A 73 4.95 -12.98 -8.50
N THR A 74 6.01 -13.33 -7.77
CA THR A 74 7.06 -14.21 -8.26
C THR A 74 6.50 -15.60 -8.57
N LEU A 75 5.72 -16.18 -7.67
CA LEU A 75 5.12 -17.50 -7.89
C LEU A 75 4.12 -17.51 -9.05
N PHE A 76 3.35 -16.43 -9.24
CA PHE A 76 2.48 -16.30 -10.39
C PHE A 76 3.28 -16.23 -11.69
N ALA A 77 4.34 -15.41 -11.72
CA ALA A 77 5.22 -15.27 -12.88
C ALA A 77 5.89 -16.59 -13.29
N GLU A 78 6.28 -17.44 -12.33
CA GLU A 78 6.86 -18.77 -12.60
C GLU A 78 5.87 -19.73 -13.27
N ARG A 79 4.57 -19.56 -13.03
CA ARG A 79 3.51 -20.47 -13.49
C ARG A 79 2.82 -20.00 -14.78
N VAL A 80 3.03 -18.76 -15.19
CA VAL A 80 2.38 -18.17 -16.37
C VAL A 80 3.40 -17.81 -17.45
N ALA A 81 3.36 -18.57 -18.55
CA ALA A 81 4.27 -18.36 -19.67
C ALA A 81 4.03 -16.98 -20.33
N GLY A 82 5.12 -16.22 -20.52
CA GLY A 82 5.02 -14.88 -21.12
C GLY A 82 4.38 -13.82 -20.20
N PHE A 83 4.32 -14.08 -18.90
CA PHE A 83 3.96 -13.07 -17.91
C PHE A 83 4.86 -11.83 -18.05
N SER A 84 4.23 -10.68 -18.20
CA SER A 84 4.88 -9.38 -18.30
C SER A 84 3.97 -8.31 -17.73
N LEU A 85 4.58 -7.36 -17.03
CA LEU A 85 3.88 -6.22 -16.47
C LEU A 85 3.83 -5.10 -17.52
N SER A 86 2.70 -4.40 -17.59
CA SER A 86 2.57 -3.18 -18.38
C SER A 86 2.63 -1.92 -17.53
N ALA A 87 2.32 -2.03 -16.24
CA ALA A 87 2.50 -0.99 -15.24
C ALA A 87 2.43 -1.63 -13.83
N THR A 88 2.86 -0.90 -12.81
CA THR A 88 2.64 -1.27 -11.42
C THR A 88 2.08 -0.09 -10.63
N ALA A 89 1.32 -0.41 -9.58
CA ALA A 89 0.85 0.56 -8.61
C ALA A 89 0.67 -0.12 -7.26
N GLY A 90 0.59 0.63 -6.18
CA GLY A 90 0.16 0.09 -4.91
C GLY A 90 -0.30 1.16 -3.95
N LEU A 91 -1.03 0.75 -2.92
CA LEU A 91 -1.64 1.66 -1.97
C LEU A 91 -0.66 1.94 -0.82
N SER A 92 -0.18 3.17 -0.70
CA SER A 92 0.78 3.61 0.33
C SER A 92 2.05 2.74 0.32
N LEU A 93 2.23 1.85 1.31
CA LEU A 93 3.32 0.87 1.32
C LEU A 93 3.39 0.07 0.02
N GLY A 94 2.24 -0.29 -0.57
CA GLY A 94 2.21 -1.02 -1.83
C GLY A 94 2.96 -0.32 -2.98
N GLU A 95 3.13 1.01 -2.95
CA GLU A 95 3.92 1.75 -3.94
C GLU A 95 5.41 1.33 -3.91
N PHE A 96 5.96 1.04 -2.72
CA PHE A 96 7.33 0.53 -2.59
C PHE A 96 7.44 -0.89 -3.18
N THR A 97 6.43 -1.73 -2.98
CA THR A 97 6.34 -3.06 -3.59
C THR A 97 6.22 -2.95 -5.11
N ALA A 98 5.45 -1.98 -5.60
CA ALA A 98 5.30 -1.68 -7.03
C ALA A 98 6.62 -1.25 -7.68
N HIS A 99 7.42 -0.43 -6.97
CA HIS A 99 8.75 -0.04 -7.40
C HIS A 99 9.74 -1.21 -7.43
N ALA A 100 9.71 -2.11 -6.44
CA ALA A 100 10.52 -3.33 -6.46
C ALA A 100 10.15 -4.24 -7.64
N ALA A 101 8.84 -4.45 -7.88
CA ALA A 101 8.34 -5.20 -9.03
C ALA A 101 8.76 -4.57 -10.37
N ALA A 102 8.83 -3.24 -10.43
CA ALA A 102 9.32 -2.49 -11.58
C ALA A 102 10.86 -2.37 -11.64
N LYS A 103 11.60 -3.04 -10.75
CA LYS A 103 13.08 -3.05 -10.70
C LYS A 103 13.70 -1.68 -10.42
N THR A 104 12.96 -0.77 -9.78
CA THR A 104 13.52 0.53 -9.34
C THR A 104 14.66 0.32 -8.35
N PHE A 105 14.53 -0.64 -7.43
CA PHE A 105 15.58 -1.04 -6.50
C PHE A 105 15.55 -2.56 -6.32
N SER A 106 16.60 -3.12 -5.72
CA SER A 106 16.67 -4.55 -5.44
C SER A 106 15.62 -4.96 -4.40
N PHE A 107 15.26 -6.25 -4.37
CA PHE A 107 14.41 -6.82 -3.32
C PHE A 107 14.92 -6.45 -1.92
N ALA A 108 16.22 -6.62 -1.69
CA ALA A 108 16.84 -6.41 -0.39
C ALA A 108 16.87 -4.92 0.02
N ASP A 109 17.16 -4.03 -0.91
CA ASP A 109 17.16 -2.59 -0.64
C ASP A 109 15.76 -2.08 -0.37
N GLY A 110 14.79 -2.53 -1.16
CA GLY A 110 13.38 -2.23 -0.92
C GLY A 110 12.90 -2.74 0.44
N LEU A 111 13.28 -3.96 0.83
CA LEU A 111 12.93 -4.54 2.13
C LEU A 111 13.49 -3.71 3.29
N ARG A 112 14.76 -3.31 3.23
CA ARG A 112 15.37 -2.42 4.24
C ARG A 112 14.67 -1.07 4.29
N LEU A 113 14.35 -0.51 3.13
CA LEU A 113 13.69 0.80 3.02
C LEU A 113 12.28 0.77 3.62
N VAL A 114 11.47 -0.25 3.33
CA VAL A 114 10.11 -0.36 3.91
C VAL A 114 10.14 -0.71 5.40
N ALA A 115 11.13 -1.49 5.87
CA ALA A 115 11.32 -1.72 7.30
C ALA A 115 11.67 -0.41 8.03
N LYS A 116 12.57 0.39 7.43
CA LYS A 116 12.94 1.71 7.94
C LYS A 116 11.76 2.67 7.93
N ARG A 117 11.03 2.78 6.81
CA ARG A 117 9.80 3.59 6.70
C ARG A 117 8.79 3.19 7.77
N GLY A 118 8.55 1.88 7.94
CA GLY A 118 7.63 1.37 8.94
C GLY A 118 8.01 1.79 10.36
N ALA A 119 9.28 1.66 10.72
CA ALA A 119 9.81 2.08 12.01
C ALA A 119 9.71 3.60 12.24
N LEU A 120 10.08 4.41 11.24
CA LEU A 120 10.03 5.88 11.32
C LEU A 120 8.59 6.39 11.47
N MET A 121 7.65 5.79 10.72
CA MET A 121 6.23 6.14 10.84
C MET A 121 5.65 5.70 12.19
N GLU A 122 6.04 4.53 12.71
CA GLU A 122 5.65 4.07 14.05
C GLU A 122 6.14 5.06 15.14
N GLU A 123 7.39 5.50 15.05
CA GLU A 123 7.98 6.49 15.97
C GLU A 123 7.23 7.83 15.89
N ALA A 124 6.90 8.30 14.69
CA ALA A 124 6.12 9.53 14.51
C ALA A 124 4.72 9.42 15.15
N CYS A 125 4.08 8.24 15.04
CA CYS A 125 2.78 7.98 15.68
C CYS A 125 2.88 8.04 17.21
N GLN A 126 3.93 7.46 17.79
CA GLN A 126 4.17 7.50 19.24
C GLN A 126 4.37 8.94 19.76
N LYS A 127 4.94 9.83 18.95
CA LYS A 127 5.19 11.24 19.33
C LYS A 127 3.98 12.16 19.19
N THR A 128 3.08 11.91 18.23
CA THR A 128 2.07 12.89 17.81
C THR A 128 0.64 12.56 18.25
N GLN A 129 0.38 11.37 18.81
CA GLN A 129 -0.95 10.90 19.25
C GLN A 129 -2.07 11.29 18.26
N GLY A 130 -2.07 10.64 17.10
CA GLY A 130 -3.06 10.85 16.04
C GLY A 130 -4.00 9.66 15.86
N SER A 131 -5.00 9.83 14.99
CA SER A 131 -5.90 8.76 14.56
C SER A 131 -6.32 8.97 13.10
N MET A 132 -7.13 8.05 12.59
CA MET A 132 -7.72 8.13 11.26
C MET A 132 -9.20 7.76 11.28
N ILE A 133 -9.96 8.29 10.35
CA ILE A 133 -11.39 8.02 10.19
C ILE A 133 -11.74 7.83 8.72
N ALA A 134 -12.40 6.70 8.42
CA ALA A 134 -12.96 6.47 7.10
C ALA A 134 -14.32 7.15 7.00
N VAL A 135 -14.48 8.02 6.01
CA VAL A 135 -15.73 8.68 5.65
C VAL A 135 -16.30 8.05 4.38
N LEU A 136 -17.59 7.74 4.42
CA LEU A 136 -18.32 7.09 3.35
C LEU A 136 -19.51 7.94 2.90
N GLY A 137 -19.57 8.22 1.60
CA GLY A 137 -20.50 9.17 0.99
C GLY A 137 -20.02 10.63 1.10
N GLY A 138 -20.67 11.51 0.35
CA GLY A 138 -20.26 12.91 0.19
C GLY A 138 -19.26 13.09 -0.97
N GLU A 139 -19.26 14.30 -1.51
CA GLU A 139 -18.33 14.72 -2.56
C GLU A 139 -16.98 15.15 -1.95
N ILE A 140 -15.89 15.03 -2.72
CA ILE A 140 -14.53 15.33 -2.24
C ILE A 140 -14.41 16.76 -1.67
N ASP A 141 -15.10 17.74 -2.26
CA ASP A 141 -15.05 19.13 -1.80
C ASP A 141 -15.75 19.32 -0.44
N GLN A 142 -16.84 18.58 -0.18
CA GLN A 142 -17.50 18.58 1.13
C GLN A 142 -16.58 17.98 2.19
N ILE A 143 -15.89 16.90 1.85
CA ILE A 143 -14.96 16.21 2.75
C ILE A 143 -13.73 17.07 3.04
N ARG A 144 -13.21 17.80 2.04
CA ARG A 144 -12.14 18.80 2.24
C ARG A 144 -12.59 19.94 3.16
N ALA A 145 -13.81 20.42 3.00
CA ALA A 145 -14.37 21.46 3.88
C ALA A 145 -14.49 20.97 5.34
N LEU A 146 -14.93 19.73 5.54
CA LEU A 146 -14.94 19.09 6.87
C LEU A 146 -13.54 18.93 7.44
N ALA A 147 -12.59 18.43 6.64
CA ALA A 147 -11.21 18.24 7.06
C ALA A 147 -10.58 19.56 7.54
N ALA A 148 -10.79 20.65 6.79
CA ALA A 148 -10.34 21.98 7.17
C ALA A 148 -11.02 22.50 8.45
N ALA A 149 -12.33 22.28 8.62
CA ALA A 149 -13.06 22.70 9.81
C ALA A 149 -12.62 21.97 11.09
N CYS A 150 -12.18 20.72 10.95
CA CYS A 150 -11.72 19.88 12.07
C CYS A 150 -10.19 19.86 12.25
N ASP A 151 -9.45 20.65 11.46
CA ASP A 151 -7.98 20.67 11.43
C ASP A 151 -7.34 19.27 11.29
N VAL A 152 -7.83 18.52 10.30
CA VAL A 152 -7.29 17.21 9.90
C VAL A 152 -6.94 17.22 8.41
N ASP A 153 -6.14 16.25 7.98
CA ASP A 153 -5.69 16.13 6.59
C ASP A 153 -6.48 15.04 5.85
N VAL A 154 -6.61 15.19 4.52
CA VAL A 154 -7.15 14.13 3.65
C VAL A 154 -6.04 13.11 3.39
N ALA A 155 -6.10 11.98 4.08
CA ALA A 155 -5.09 10.93 4.02
C ALA A 155 -5.17 10.12 2.72
N ASN A 156 -6.38 9.66 2.37
CA ASN A 156 -6.58 8.76 1.23
C ASN A 156 -7.85 9.11 0.47
N ILE A 157 -7.77 9.13 -0.86
CA ILE A 157 -8.92 9.17 -1.77
C ILE A 157 -9.04 7.79 -2.41
N ASN A 158 -9.65 6.86 -1.68
CA ASN A 158 -9.60 5.43 -1.95
C ASN A 158 -10.56 4.97 -3.06
N ALA A 159 -11.77 5.52 -3.09
CA ALA A 159 -12.74 5.28 -4.16
C ALA A 159 -13.81 6.40 -4.12
N PRO A 160 -14.69 6.53 -5.14
CA PRO A 160 -15.82 7.44 -5.08
C PRO A 160 -16.64 7.25 -3.79
N GLY A 161 -16.75 8.32 -3.00
CA GLY A 161 -17.41 8.31 -1.71
C GLY A 161 -16.74 7.42 -0.66
N GLN A 162 -15.45 7.12 -0.77
CA GLN A 162 -14.65 6.42 0.24
C GLN A 162 -13.31 7.13 0.42
N ILE A 163 -13.23 7.96 1.46
CA ILE A 163 -12.06 8.78 1.77
C ILE A 163 -11.65 8.52 3.22
N VAL A 164 -10.36 8.70 3.51
CA VAL A 164 -9.84 8.61 4.88
C VAL A 164 -9.28 9.98 5.25
N LEU A 165 -9.65 10.45 6.45
CA LEU A 165 -9.05 11.63 7.07
C LEU A 165 -8.12 11.18 8.20
N SER A 166 -7.04 11.92 8.43
CA SER A 166 -6.08 11.64 9.49
C SER A 166 -5.60 12.94 10.16
N GLY A 167 -5.35 12.88 11.46
CA GLY A 167 -4.93 14.04 12.23
C GLY A 167 -4.91 13.76 13.72
N SER A 168 -4.98 14.82 14.53
CA SER A 168 -5.05 14.69 15.99
C SER A 168 -6.29 13.90 16.42
N VAL A 169 -6.22 13.21 17.57
CA VAL A 169 -7.39 12.50 18.13
C VAL A 169 -8.59 13.44 18.30
N ALA A 170 -8.36 14.67 18.76
CA ALA A 170 -9.41 15.68 18.91
C ALA A 170 -10.02 16.09 17.56
N GLY A 171 -9.21 16.31 16.53
CA GLY A 171 -9.70 16.62 15.18
C GLY A 171 -10.53 15.47 14.60
N ILE A 172 -10.11 14.22 14.80
CA ILE A 172 -10.86 13.04 14.36
C ILE A 172 -12.19 12.89 15.12
N GLN A 173 -12.23 13.20 16.42
CA GLN A 173 -13.48 13.26 17.19
C GLN A 173 -14.42 14.34 16.63
N ALA A 174 -13.91 15.53 16.32
CA ALA A 174 -14.69 16.60 15.71
C ALA A 174 -15.27 16.18 14.35
N VAL A 175 -14.51 15.47 13.51
CA VAL A 175 -15.03 14.87 12.26
C VAL A 175 -16.20 13.93 12.56
N ASN A 176 -16.05 13.05 13.55
CA ASN A 176 -17.07 12.06 13.90
C ASN A 176 -18.38 12.69 14.43
N GLU A 177 -18.31 13.90 14.96
CA GLU A 177 -19.47 14.67 15.41
C GLU A 177 -20.14 15.44 14.26
N GLN A 178 -19.35 15.99 13.34
CA GLN A 178 -19.82 16.96 12.34
C GLN A 178 -20.08 16.37 10.95
N PHE A 179 -19.65 15.14 10.64
CA PHE A 179 -19.67 14.61 9.27
C PHE A 179 -21.05 14.71 8.57
N LYS A 180 -22.15 14.54 9.32
CA LYS A 180 -23.51 14.58 8.77
C LYS A 180 -23.87 15.98 8.24
N ASP A 181 -23.35 17.03 8.86
CA ASP A 181 -23.61 18.42 8.46
C ASP A 181 -22.98 18.75 7.11
N TYR A 182 -22.00 17.96 6.69
CA TYR A 182 -21.33 18.03 5.39
C TYR A 182 -21.92 17.05 4.35
N GLY A 183 -23.07 16.43 4.64
CA GLY A 183 -23.73 15.51 3.71
C GLY A 183 -23.07 14.12 3.61
N ILE A 184 -22.14 13.80 4.52
CA ILE A 184 -21.48 12.50 4.56
C ILE A 184 -22.41 11.50 5.26
N ARG A 185 -22.50 10.28 4.69
CA ARG A 185 -23.46 9.28 5.15
C ARG A 185 -22.99 8.53 6.40
N ARG A 186 -21.71 8.18 6.47
CA ARG A 186 -21.13 7.40 7.58
C ARG A 186 -19.68 7.79 7.81
N ALA A 187 -19.27 7.85 9.07
CA ALA A 187 -17.87 7.94 9.48
C ALA A 187 -17.53 6.78 10.43
N THR A 188 -16.31 6.25 10.36
CA THR A 188 -15.86 5.13 11.21
C THR A 188 -14.40 5.33 11.56
N VAL A 189 -14.11 5.55 12.84
CA VAL A 189 -12.74 5.66 13.35
C VAL A 189 -12.02 4.34 13.11
N LEU A 190 -10.82 4.42 12.56
CA LEU A 190 -10.02 3.24 12.21
C LEU A 190 -9.19 2.79 13.40
N ASN A 191 -9.06 1.47 13.55
CA ASN A 191 -8.17 0.88 14.54
C ASN A 191 -6.72 0.90 14.00
N VAL A 192 -6.06 2.05 14.13
CA VAL A 192 -4.69 2.29 13.66
C VAL A 192 -3.86 2.99 14.72
N ALA A 193 -2.54 2.83 14.66
CA ALA A 193 -1.62 3.35 15.67
C ALA A 193 -1.39 4.87 15.57
N GLY A 194 -1.76 5.51 14.46
CA GLY A 194 -1.61 6.96 14.32
C GLY A 194 -2.17 7.55 13.04
N ALA A 195 -1.80 8.80 12.77
CA ALA A 195 -2.35 9.62 11.70
C ALA A 195 -1.48 9.57 10.43
N TYR A 196 -1.46 8.43 9.74
CA TYR A 196 -0.69 8.28 8.50
C TYR A 196 -1.15 9.27 7.42
N HIS A 197 -0.25 9.64 6.50
CA HIS A 197 -0.55 10.56 5.40
C HIS A 197 -1.13 11.91 5.86
N SER A 198 -0.55 12.44 6.94
CA SER A 198 -0.88 13.77 7.49
C SER A 198 0.38 14.54 7.80
N ARG A 199 0.22 15.82 8.14
CA ARG A 199 1.29 16.67 8.67
C ARG A 199 1.96 16.09 9.92
N LEU A 200 1.27 15.23 10.68
CA LEU A 200 1.85 14.60 11.88
C LEU A 200 2.95 13.59 11.55
N MET A 201 3.05 13.14 10.29
CA MET A 201 4.12 12.27 9.82
C MET A 201 5.37 13.01 9.36
N GLN A 202 5.46 14.34 9.52
CA GLN A 202 6.60 15.14 9.03
C GLN A 202 7.95 14.60 9.53
N SER A 203 8.03 14.23 10.82
CA SER A 203 9.26 13.68 11.38
C SER A 203 9.67 12.33 10.77
N ALA A 204 8.71 11.53 10.27
CA ALA A 204 9.02 10.31 9.53
C ALA A 204 9.50 10.62 8.11
N GLN A 205 8.88 11.61 7.44
CA GLN A 205 9.29 12.05 6.11
C GLN A 205 10.73 12.59 6.11
N ASP A 206 11.05 13.50 7.03
CA ASP A 206 12.36 14.13 7.13
C ASP A 206 13.48 13.09 7.35
N GLN A 207 13.18 12.03 8.11
CA GLN A 207 14.11 10.93 8.38
C GLN A 207 14.16 9.89 7.27
N LEU A 208 13.08 9.72 6.49
CA LEU A 208 13.06 8.80 5.35
C LEU A 208 13.78 9.40 4.13
N ALA A 209 13.74 10.72 3.96
CA ALA A 209 14.40 11.42 2.86
C ALA A 209 15.88 11.01 2.66
N PRO A 210 16.77 11.03 3.68
CA PRO A 210 18.16 10.60 3.50
C PRO A 210 18.30 9.11 3.16
N GLU A 211 17.41 8.25 3.65
CA GLU A 211 17.40 6.81 3.33
C GLU A 211 17.03 6.57 1.85
N LEU A 212 16.07 7.34 1.33
CA LEU A 212 15.72 7.36 -0.09
C LEU A 212 16.87 7.88 -0.97
N GLN A 213 17.68 8.82 -0.49
CA GLN A 213 18.85 9.29 -1.21
C GLN A 213 19.98 8.25 -1.24
N ALA A 214 20.16 7.52 -0.14
CA ALA A 214 21.21 6.50 -0.01
C ALA A 214 20.93 5.25 -0.86
N VAL A 215 19.67 4.93 -1.13
CA VAL A 215 19.32 3.73 -1.89
C VAL A 215 19.64 3.89 -3.39
N ALA A 216 20.27 2.86 -3.96
CA ALA A 216 20.52 2.80 -5.39
C ALA A 216 19.21 2.58 -6.15
N MET A 217 18.79 3.57 -6.93
CA MET A 217 17.59 3.50 -7.76
C MET A 217 17.95 3.50 -9.25
N GLN A 218 17.26 2.65 -10.00
CA GLN A 218 17.30 2.56 -11.45
C GLN A 218 16.03 3.18 -12.05
N ASN A 219 16.07 3.48 -13.35
CA ASN A 219 14.85 3.77 -14.08
C ASN A 219 13.92 2.56 -14.01
N THR A 220 12.62 2.81 -13.87
CA THR A 220 11.61 1.76 -13.79
C THR A 220 11.56 0.94 -15.09
N SER A 221 11.54 -0.38 -14.99
CA SER A 221 11.41 -1.27 -16.17
C SER A 221 10.01 -1.26 -16.80
N VAL A 222 9.01 -0.82 -16.05
CA VAL A 222 7.62 -0.55 -16.46
C VAL A 222 7.12 0.70 -15.72
N PRO A 223 6.14 1.47 -16.24
CA PRO A 223 5.61 2.62 -15.52
C PRO A 223 5.10 2.28 -14.12
N VAL A 224 5.45 3.10 -13.13
CA VAL A 224 4.94 2.99 -11.75
C VAL A 224 4.04 4.19 -11.46
N PHE A 225 2.81 3.96 -11.01
CA PHE A 225 1.91 5.04 -10.60
C PHE A 225 2.17 5.45 -9.16
N CYS A 226 2.60 6.69 -8.97
CA CYS A 226 2.85 7.24 -7.63
C CYS A 226 1.56 7.79 -7.00
N ASN A 227 1.39 7.59 -5.70
CA ASN A 227 0.18 7.97 -4.99
C ASN A 227 0.04 9.48 -4.80
N PHE A 228 1.15 10.20 -4.60
CA PHE A 228 1.13 11.64 -4.37
C PHE A 228 0.81 12.43 -5.65
N GLY A 229 1.46 12.06 -6.76
CA GLY A 229 1.28 12.70 -8.06
C GLY A 229 0.04 12.22 -8.83
N ALA A 230 -0.43 11.01 -8.56
CA ALA A 230 -1.41 10.30 -9.39
C ALA A 230 -0.99 10.20 -10.86
N CYS A 231 0.31 10.07 -11.10
CA CYS A 231 0.92 9.97 -12.43
C CYS A 231 1.97 8.87 -12.46
N THR A 232 2.37 8.49 -13.66
CA THR A 232 3.50 7.58 -13.86
C THR A 232 4.81 8.29 -13.57
N VAL A 233 5.70 7.63 -12.85
CA VAL A 233 7.08 8.05 -12.63
C VAL A 233 8.04 7.00 -13.19
N SER A 234 9.22 7.45 -13.63
CA SER A 234 10.25 6.55 -14.17
C SER A 234 11.66 6.87 -13.69
N GLU A 235 11.98 8.14 -13.47
CA GLU A 235 13.34 8.57 -13.15
C GLU A 235 13.61 8.60 -11.64
N PRO A 236 14.80 8.15 -11.18
CA PRO A 236 15.17 8.09 -9.77
C PRO A 236 14.97 9.39 -8.97
N ALA A 237 15.20 10.56 -9.56
CA ALA A 237 15.04 11.83 -8.85
C ALA A 237 13.56 12.13 -8.55
N GLU A 238 12.69 11.91 -9.54
CA GLU A 238 11.25 12.07 -9.39
C GLU A 238 10.68 11.05 -8.41
N ILE A 239 11.08 9.78 -8.54
CA ILE A 239 10.65 8.68 -7.66
C ILE A 239 10.95 9.02 -6.20
N ARG A 240 12.18 9.45 -5.88
CA ARG A 240 12.54 9.86 -4.51
C ARG A 240 11.64 10.98 -4.00
N SER A 241 11.42 12.01 -4.81
CA SER A 241 10.56 13.14 -4.42
C SER A 241 9.13 12.71 -4.16
N MET A 242 8.58 11.80 -4.98
CA MET A 242 7.21 11.31 -4.80
C MET A 242 7.07 10.41 -3.59
N LEU A 243 7.99 9.46 -3.37
CA LEU A 243 7.99 8.58 -2.20
C LEU A 243 8.20 9.34 -0.88
N GLU A 244 9.01 10.39 -0.89
CA GLU A 244 9.17 11.29 0.26
C GLU A 244 7.85 11.99 0.58
N LYS A 245 7.27 12.71 -0.40
CA LYS A 245 6.01 13.46 -0.24
C LYS A 245 4.82 12.57 0.08
N GLN A 246 4.87 11.29 -0.31
CA GLN A 246 3.84 10.29 -0.02
C GLN A 246 3.58 10.13 1.49
N VAL A 247 4.60 10.33 2.34
CA VAL A 247 4.51 10.07 3.79
C VAL A 247 3.53 11.03 4.49
N THR A 248 3.53 12.30 4.08
CA THR A 248 2.65 13.34 4.64
C THR A 248 1.51 13.73 3.71
N GLY A 249 1.62 13.41 2.42
CA GLY A 249 0.65 13.77 1.40
C GLY A 249 -0.45 12.74 1.20
N THR A 250 -1.50 13.16 0.49
CA THR A 250 -2.67 12.33 0.18
C THR A 250 -2.33 11.18 -0.76
N VAL A 251 -2.81 9.99 -0.43
CA VAL A 251 -2.83 8.83 -1.33
C VAL A 251 -3.99 8.96 -2.31
N ARG A 252 -3.72 9.35 -3.56
CA ARG A 252 -4.72 9.63 -4.60
C ARG A 252 -5.08 8.39 -5.43
N TRP A 253 -5.51 7.33 -4.75
CA TRP A 253 -5.74 6.00 -5.35
C TRP A 253 -6.79 6.02 -6.47
N THR A 254 -7.90 6.73 -6.25
CA THR A 254 -8.97 6.86 -7.27
C THR A 254 -8.40 7.41 -8.58
N GLU A 255 -7.65 8.50 -8.49
CA GLU A 255 -7.04 9.16 -9.64
C GLU A 255 -5.95 8.28 -10.28
N SER A 256 -5.18 7.53 -9.50
CA SER A 256 -4.21 6.56 -10.03
C SER A 256 -4.89 5.48 -10.88
N ILE A 257 -6.01 4.91 -10.41
CA ILE A 257 -6.75 3.88 -11.16
C ILE A 257 -7.43 4.49 -12.39
N GLU A 258 -8.06 5.66 -12.27
CA GLU A 258 -8.67 6.35 -13.41
C GLU A 258 -7.62 6.66 -14.50
N ALA A 259 -6.43 7.10 -14.11
CA ALA A 259 -5.34 7.36 -15.04
C ALA A 259 -4.82 6.08 -15.72
N LEU A 260 -4.67 4.97 -14.97
CA LEU A 260 -4.36 3.65 -15.55
C LEU A 260 -5.41 3.23 -16.60
N ARG A 261 -6.70 3.46 -16.31
CA ARG A 261 -7.80 3.15 -17.22
C ARG A 261 -7.80 4.04 -18.46
N ALA A 262 -7.55 5.34 -18.29
CA ALA A 262 -7.42 6.28 -19.40
C ALA A 262 -6.24 5.93 -20.33
N GLN A 263 -5.20 5.26 -19.82
CA GLN A 263 -4.09 4.72 -20.60
C GLN A 263 -4.40 3.36 -21.28
N GLY A 264 -5.61 2.84 -21.11
CA GLY A 264 -6.08 1.62 -21.77
C GLY A 264 -5.80 0.31 -21.04
N HIS A 265 -5.25 0.36 -19.82
CA HIS A 265 -5.03 -0.85 -19.02
C HIS A 265 -6.35 -1.45 -18.55
N GLN A 266 -6.61 -2.73 -18.85
CA GLN A 266 -7.90 -3.38 -18.51
C GLN A 266 -7.82 -4.49 -17.48
N ARG A 267 -6.64 -5.11 -17.34
CA ARG A 267 -6.41 -6.28 -16.49
C ARG A 267 -5.48 -5.93 -15.34
N PHE A 268 -5.94 -6.22 -14.15
CA PHE A 268 -5.24 -5.94 -12.91
C PHE A 268 -5.10 -7.24 -12.11
N ILE A 269 -3.94 -7.45 -11.50
CA ILE A 269 -3.77 -8.46 -10.45
C ILE A 269 -3.45 -7.74 -9.16
N GLU A 270 -4.26 -7.95 -8.13
CA GLU A 270 -3.90 -7.59 -6.77
C GLU A 270 -3.03 -8.69 -6.17
N PHE A 271 -1.76 -8.40 -5.95
CA PHE A 271 -0.86 -9.23 -5.15
C PHE A 271 -0.89 -8.70 -3.72
N GLY A 272 -1.79 -9.26 -2.92
CA GLY A 272 -2.07 -8.77 -1.58
C GLY A 272 -3.33 -9.38 -0.96
N LEU A 273 -3.53 -9.11 0.33
CA LEU A 273 -4.49 -9.81 1.18
C LEU A 273 -5.86 -9.11 1.23
N GLY A 274 -6.93 -9.89 1.40
CA GLY A 274 -8.26 -9.39 1.77
C GLY A 274 -9.05 -8.73 0.65
N LYS A 275 -8.55 -8.73 -0.59
CA LYS A 275 -9.22 -8.19 -1.78
C LYS A 275 -9.61 -6.72 -1.65
N ILE A 276 -8.86 -5.96 -0.84
CA ILE A 276 -9.17 -4.57 -0.48
C ILE A 276 -9.02 -3.69 -1.71
N ILE A 277 -7.91 -3.84 -2.45
CA ILE A 277 -7.67 -3.08 -3.68
C ILE A 277 -8.67 -3.51 -4.76
N ALA A 278 -8.92 -4.81 -4.95
CA ALA A 278 -9.92 -5.24 -5.92
C ALA A 278 -11.29 -4.64 -5.66
N GLY A 279 -11.71 -4.58 -4.40
CA GLY A 279 -12.95 -3.91 -4.00
C GLY A 279 -12.97 -2.41 -4.32
N MET A 280 -11.86 -1.70 -4.12
CA MET A 280 -11.75 -0.27 -4.46
C MET A 280 -11.74 -0.05 -5.97
N VAL A 281 -10.96 -0.84 -6.72
CA VAL A 281 -10.91 -0.79 -8.19
C VAL A 281 -12.30 -0.99 -8.77
N LYS A 282 -13.07 -1.99 -8.29
CA LYS A 282 -14.46 -2.23 -8.76
C LYS A 282 -15.45 -1.12 -8.42
N LYS A 283 -15.18 -0.29 -7.41
CA LYS A 283 -15.97 0.91 -7.12
C LYS A 283 -15.62 2.08 -8.03
N ILE A 284 -14.35 2.19 -8.44
CA ILE A 284 -13.84 3.22 -9.35
C ILE A 284 -14.28 2.89 -10.78
N ASP A 285 -14.06 1.64 -11.21
CA ASP A 285 -14.45 1.12 -12.52
C ASP A 285 -15.02 -0.31 -12.39
N LYS A 286 -16.31 -0.44 -12.69
CA LYS A 286 -17.04 -1.72 -12.62
C LYS A 286 -16.58 -2.71 -13.69
N ASP A 287 -16.09 -2.21 -14.82
CA ASP A 287 -15.70 -2.99 -15.99
C ASP A 287 -14.24 -3.46 -15.93
N ALA A 288 -13.44 -2.95 -14.99
CA ALA A 288 -12.05 -3.39 -14.81
C ALA A 288 -11.98 -4.90 -14.49
N GLU A 289 -11.18 -5.66 -15.24
CA GLU A 289 -10.91 -7.07 -14.95
C GLU A 289 -9.86 -7.15 -13.84
N ILE A 290 -10.23 -7.70 -12.68
CA ILE A 290 -9.31 -7.82 -11.54
C ILE A 290 -9.46 -9.17 -10.85
N ILE A 291 -8.32 -9.79 -10.58
CA ILE A 291 -8.19 -10.97 -9.71
C ILE A 291 -7.23 -10.64 -8.56
N SER A 292 -7.38 -11.33 -7.44
CA SER A 292 -6.52 -11.15 -6.27
C SER A 292 -5.83 -12.45 -5.93
N ILE A 293 -4.53 -12.37 -5.61
CA ILE A 293 -3.68 -13.48 -5.18
C ILE A 293 -3.18 -13.16 -3.78
N GLU A 294 -3.68 -13.90 -2.81
CA GLU A 294 -3.40 -13.72 -1.38
C GLU A 294 -2.81 -14.96 -0.71
N ASP A 295 -3.04 -16.12 -1.29
CA ASP A 295 -2.70 -17.45 -0.79
C ASP A 295 -2.50 -18.43 -1.97
N LEU A 296 -2.11 -19.68 -1.69
CA LEU A 296 -1.86 -20.71 -2.69
C LEU A 296 -3.12 -21.04 -3.50
N ALA A 297 -4.28 -21.09 -2.85
CA ALA A 297 -5.54 -21.41 -3.51
C ALA A 297 -5.94 -20.35 -4.55
N SER A 298 -5.84 -19.07 -4.18
CA SER A 298 -6.09 -17.95 -5.09
C SER A 298 -5.03 -17.83 -6.19
N LEU A 299 -3.78 -18.19 -5.90
CA LEU A 299 -2.72 -18.31 -6.90
C LEU A 299 -3.04 -19.38 -7.95
N GLU A 300 -3.46 -20.58 -7.52
CA GLU A 300 -3.84 -21.67 -8.41
C GLU A 300 -5.04 -21.27 -9.30
N ALA A 301 -6.09 -20.70 -8.70
CA ALA A 301 -7.24 -20.19 -9.45
C ALA A 301 -6.86 -19.08 -10.45
N ALA A 302 -5.93 -18.19 -10.08
CA ALA A 302 -5.43 -17.15 -10.96
C ALA A 302 -4.68 -17.72 -12.17
N VAL A 303 -3.83 -18.73 -11.96
CA VAL A 303 -3.11 -19.42 -13.03
C VAL A 303 -4.07 -20.15 -13.96
N GLU A 304 -5.11 -20.80 -13.44
CA GLU A 304 -6.13 -21.42 -14.30
C GLU A 304 -6.90 -20.40 -15.16
N THR A 305 -7.15 -19.21 -14.60
CA THR A 305 -7.92 -18.18 -15.29
C THR A 305 -7.07 -17.44 -16.34
N TRP A 306 -5.84 -17.07 -16.00
CA TRP A 306 -4.99 -16.12 -16.72
C TRP A 306 -3.62 -16.66 -17.16
N GLY A 307 -3.36 -17.95 -16.92
CA GLY A 307 -2.14 -18.66 -17.32
C GLY A 307 -2.07 -19.07 -18.78
#